data_AF-A0A813VJG5-F1
#
_entry.id   AF-A0A813VJG5-F1
#
_cell.length_a   1.000
_cell.length_b   1.000
_cell.length_c   1.000
_cell.angle_alpha   90.00
_cell.angle_beta   90.00
_cell.angle_gamma   90.00
#
_symmetry.space_group_name_H-M   'P 1'
#
loop_
_entity.id
_entity.type
_entity.pdbx_description
1 polymer ?
#
loop_
_entity_poly.entity_id
_entity_poly.type
_entity_poly.pdbx_seq_one_letter_code
_entity_poly.pdbx_strand_id
1 'polypeptide(L)'
;MRHSLEKKCVGLPVQLGYLYDVRSEKFVPMSILNSNQLDKVIIQTTDVPSIEYDYTLNDSYEEKFKKLEISPELKLDILCGLLNTGSGSVGKEIPELLRKDLRILEV
;
A
#
# COMPACT_ATOMS: atom_id res chain seq x y z
N MET A 1 21.37 -12.35 14.06
CA MET A 1 20.92 -11.36 13.06
C MET A 1 19.40 -11.36 13.05
N ARG A 2 18.76 -10.20 13.22
CA ARG A 2 17.30 -10.07 12.99
C ARG A 2 17.14 -9.67 11.53
N HIS A 3 16.50 -10.52 10.73
CA HIS A 3 16.14 -10.18 9.35
C HIS A 3 14.81 -9.42 9.41
N SER A 4 14.85 -8.11 9.19
CA SER A 4 13.67 -7.26 9.09
C SER A 4 13.58 -6.65 7.70
N LEU A 5 12.38 -6.60 7.14
CA LEU A 5 12.05 -5.93 5.88
C LEU A 5 11.11 -4.76 6.20
N GLU A 6 11.46 -3.57 5.72
CA GLU A 6 10.60 -2.40 5.78
C GLU A 6 10.03 -2.13 4.40
N LYS A 7 8.71 -1.89 4.34
CA LYS A 7 8.01 -1.66 3.08
C LYS A 7 6.93 -0.60 3.25
N LYS A 8 6.85 0.32 2.30
CA LYS A 8 5.78 1.33 2.26
C LYS A 8 4.46 0.62 1.97
N CYS A 9 3.44 0.93 2.76
CA CYS A 9 2.10 0.39 2.61
C CYS A 9 1.17 1.53 2.15
N VAL A 10 0.57 1.40 0.96
CA VAL A 10 -0.32 2.43 0.41
C VAL A 10 -1.77 1.98 0.56
N GLY A 11 -2.53 2.66 1.43
CA GLY A 11 -3.99 2.57 1.46
C GLY A 11 -4.58 1.20 1.85
N LEU A 12 -3.78 0.28 2.40
CA LEU A 12 -4.25 -0.99 2.95
C LEU A 12 -4.45 -0.85 4.47
N PRO A 13 -5.63 -1.23 5.01
CA PRO A 13 -5.81 -1.30 6.45
C PRO A 13 -4.98 -2.47 7.00
N VAL A 14 -4.07 -2.17 7.93
CA VAL A 14 -3.20 -3.16 8.59
C VAL A 14 -3.39 -3.12 10.10
N GLN A 15 -3.24 -4.27 10.73
CA GLN A 15 -3.23 -4.39 12.18
C GLN A 15 -1.96 -5.08 12.65
N LEU A 16 -1.55 -4.81 13.88
CA LEU A 16 -0.41 -5.48 14.49
C LEU A 16 -0.64 -7.00 14.51
N GLY A 17 0.41 -7.74 14.17
CA GLY A 17 0.39 -9.20 14.13
C GLY A 17 -0.15 -9.81 12.84
N TYR A 18 -0.67 -9.02 11.90
CA TYR A 18 -1.08 -9.54 10.60
C TYR A 18 0.08 -10.20 9.85
N LEU A 19 -0.19 -11.35 9.25
CA LEU A 19 0.74 -12.01 8.36
C LEU A 19 0.74 -11.33 6.99
N TYR A 20 1.93 -11.17 6.41
CA TYR A 20 2.12 -10.56 5.11
C TYR A 20 2.69 -11.59 4.12
N ASP A 21 2.00 -11.78 3.00
CA ASP A 21 2.47 -12.62 1.90
C ASP A 21 3.27 -11.76 0.90
N VAL A 22 4.59 -11.94 0.92
CA VAL A 22 5.54 -11.23 0.03
C VAL A 22 5.29 -11.56 -1.44
N ARG A 23 4.69 -12.71 -1.77
CA ARG A 23 4.49 -13.13 -3.17
C ARG A 23 3.30 -12.45 -3.83
N SER A 24 2.30 -12.10 -3.02
CA SER A 24 1.04 -11.52 -3.49
C SER A 24 0.81 -10.10 -2.98
N GLU A 25 1.76 -9.55 -2.24
CA GLU A 25 1.75 -8.18 -1.69
C GLU A 25 0.48 -7.88 -0.87
N LYS A 26 -0.02 -8.92 -0.17
CA LYS A 26 -1.28 -8.87 0.56
C LYS A 26 -1.09 -9.23 2.02
N PHE A 27 -1.89 -8.58 2.85
CA PHE A 27 -2.08 -8.98 4.24
C PHE A 27 -3.09 -10.11 4.29
N VAL A 28 -2.71 -11.20 4.96
CA VAL A 28 -3.61 -12.30 5.27
C VAL A 28 -4.43 -11.88 6.49
N PRO A 29 -5.76 -12.09 6.51
CA PRO A 29 -6.63 -11.76 7.65
C PRO A 29 -6.44 -12.77 8.80
N MET A 30 -5.19 -13.03 9.17
CA MET A 30 -4.75 -13.89 10.25
C MET A 30 -3.70 -13.11 11.05
N SER A 31 -3.88 -13.08 12.37
CA SER A 31 -2.92 -12.46 13.27
C SER A 31 -2.21 -13.53 14.09
N ILE A 32 -0.89 -13.36 14.27
CA ILE A 32 -0.13 -14.15 15.25
C ILE A 32 -0.40 -13.70 16.70
N LEU A 33 -1.07 -12.56 16.87
CA LEU A 33 -1.44 -12.04 18.18
C LEU A 33 -2.88 -12.47 18.49
N ASN A 34 -3.11 -12.98 19.70
CA ASN A 34 -4.45 -13.27 20.18
C ASN A 34 -5.19 -11.96 20.44
N SER A 35 -6.26 -11.70 19.69
CA SER A 35 -7.05 -10.46 19.70
C SER A 35 -7.58 -10.05 21.08
N ASN A 36 -7.71 -11.01 22.00
CA ASN A 36 -8.28 -10.80 23.33
C ASN A 36 -7.27 -10.17 24.31
N GLN A 37 -6.03 -9.94 23.90
CA GLN A 37 -4.93 -9.52 24.79
C GLN A 37 -4.11 -8.32 24.28
N LEU A 38 -4.50 -7.64 23.20
CA LEU A 38 -3.88 -6.34 22.84
C LEU A 38 -4.38 -5.22 23.78
N ASP A 39 -4.18 -5.40 25.08
CA ASP A 39 -4.39 -4.33 26.04
C ASP A 39 -3.36 -3.23 25.79
N LYS A 40 -3.80 -1.98 25.95
CA LYS A 40 -2.95 -0.77 25.81
C LYS A 40 -1.70 -0.79 26.72
N VAL A 41 -1.66 -1.69 27.69
CA VAL A 41 -0.52 -1.89 28.60
C VAL A 41 0.67 -2.57 27.91
N ILE A 42 0.44 -3.40 26.90
CA ILE A 42 1.50 -4.16 26.20
C ILE A 42 2.03 -3.37 25.00
N ILE A 43 1.17 -2.56 24.37
CA ILE A 43 1.54 -1.77 23.18
C ILE A 43 2.12 -0.44 23.63
N GLN A 44 3.40 -0.23 23.37
CA GLN A 44 4.03 1.08 23.50
C GLN A 44 3.88 1.83 22.17
N THR A 45 2.97 2.81 22.14
CA THR A 45 2.88 3.75 21.02
C THR A 45 3.92 4.85 21.21
N THR A 46 4.62 5.20 20.14
CA THR A 46 5.51 6.37 20.11
C THR A 46 4.99 7.32 19.05
N ASP A 47 4.79 8.59 19.43
CA ASP A 47 4.46 9.63 18.47
C ASP A 47 5.72 9.98 17.68
N VAL A 48 5.66 9.78 16.36
CA VAL A 48 6.69 10.20 15.42
C VAL A 48 6.10 11.28 14.53
N PRO A 49 6.04 12.55 15.00
CA PRO A 49 5.50 13.63 14.20
C PRO A 49 6.45 13.95 13.05
N SER A 50 5.98 13.75 11.83
CA SER A 50 6.67 14.14 10.60
C SER A 50 5.67 14.78 9.64
N ILE A 51 5.93 16.02 9.22
CA ILE A 51 5.13 16.70 8.21
C ILE A 51 6.11 17.20 7.15
N GLU A 52 5.99 16.66 5.96
CA GLU A 52 6.75 17.05 4.78
C GLU A 52 5.78 17.28 3.63
N TYR A 53 6.00 18.34 2.86
CA TYR A 53 5.20 18.67 1.69
C TYR A 53 6.08 18.61 0.46
N ASP A 54 5.62 17.85 -0.52
CA ASP A 54 6.24 17.78 -1.84
C ASP A 54 5.14 17.99 -2.90
N TYR A 55 5.41 18.83 -3.90
CA TYR A 55 4.46 19.17 -4.95
C TYR A 55 5.06 18.86 -6.32
N THR A 56 4.20 18.51 -7.27
CA THR A 56 4.60 18.33 -8.68
C THR A 56 3.53 18.90 -9.57
N LEU A 57 3.97 19.47 -10.69
CA LEU A 57 3.11 19.87 -11.80
C LEU A 57 3.01 18.76 -12.86
N ASN A 58 3.86 17.74 -12.75
CA ASN A 58 3.89 16.59 -13.64
C ASN A 58 3.03 15.45 -13.07
N ASP A 59 2.03 15.03 -13.83
CA ASP A 59 1.05 14.01 -13.44
C ASP A 59 1.39 12.59 -13.94
N SER A 60 2.65 12.36 -14.34
CA SER A 60 3.08 11.04 -14.81
C SER A 60 3.10 10.00 -13.69
N TYR A 61 2.78 8.74 -14.03
CA TYR A 61 2.89 7.62 -13.08
C TYR A 61 4.29 7.46 -12.51
N GLU A 62 5.32 7.69 -13.34
CA GLU A 62 6.71 7.65 -12.90
C GLU A 62 6.97 8.66 -11.77
N GLU A 63 6.52 9.90 -11.92
CA GLU A 63 6.70 10.95 -10.92
C GLU A 63 5.88 10.65 -9.65
N LYS A 64 4.62 10.19 -9.79
CA LYS A 64 3.77 9.75 -8.68
C LYS A 64 4.43 8.62 -7.88
N PHE A 65 4.91 7.58 -8.56
CA PHE A 65 5.53 6.42 -7.91
C PHE A 65 6.90 6.72 -7.32
N LYS A 66 7.64 7.67 -7.91
CA LYS A 66 8.90 8.16 -7.36
C LYS A 66 8.66 8.90 -6.04
N LYS A 67 7.69 9.80 -5.99
CA LYS A 67 7.34 10.57 -4.79
C LYS A 67 6.76 9.73 -3.66
N LEU A 68 6.04 8.66 -3.99
CA LEU A 68 5.54 7.72 -3.00
C LEU A 68 6.60 6.72 -2.49
N GLU A 69 7.80 6.73 -3.08
CA GLU A 69 8.92 5.83 -2.73
C GLU A 69 8.51 4.35 -2.68
N ILE A 70 7.60 3.94 -3.56
CA ILE A 70 7.10 2.56 -3.55
C ILE A 70 8.05 1.60 -4.28
N SER A 71 8.12 0.38 -3.77
CA SER A 71 8.92 -0.70 -4.36
C SER A 71 8.41 -1.10 -5.75
N PRO A 72 9.26 -1.62 -6.65
CA PRO A 72 8.86 -2.05 -7.99
C PRO A 72 7.70 -3.06 -8.01
N GLU A 73 7.64 -3.98 -7.06
CA GLU A 73 6.59 -5.00 -6.96
C GLU A 73 5.24 -4.33 -6.67
N LEU A 74 5.21 -3.42 -5.70
CA LEU A 74 4.03 -2.64 -5.36
C LEU A 74 3.59 -1.73 -6.52
N LYS A 75 4.53 -1.19 -7.32
CA LYS A 75 4.19 -0.45 -8.55
C LYS A 75 3.42 -1.34 -9.52
N LEU A 76 3.88 -2.57 -9.75
CA LEU A 76 3.23 -3.52 -10.63
C LEU A 76 1.82 -3.88 -10.14
N ASP A 77 1.64 -4.14 -8.85
CA ASP A 77 0.31 -4.46 -8.32
C ASP A 77 -0.67 -3.30 -8.40
N ILE A 78 -0.18 -2.07 -8.21
CA ILE A 78 -0.97 -0.86 -8.44
C ILE A 78 -1.38 -0.79 -9.92
N LEU A 79 -0.44 -0.95 -10.85
CA LEU A 79 -0.69 -0.92 -12.29
C LEU A 79 -1.63 -2.04 -12.76
N CYS A 80 -1.55 -3.22 -12.14
CA CYS A 80 -2.44 -4.34 -12.42
C CYS A 80 -3.81 -4.22 -11.72
N GLY A 81 -4.03 -3.18 -10.90
CA GLY A 81 -5.26 -2.99 -10.14
C GLY A 81 -5.51 -4.07 -9.06
N LEU A 82 -4.45 -4.73 -8.59
CA LEU A 82 -4.54 -5.85 -7.64
C LEU A 82 -4.66 -5.40 -6.18
N LEU A 83 -4.41 -4.11 -5.92
CA LEU A 83 -4.56 -3.50 -4.61
C LEU A 83 -5.92 -2.82 -4.47
N ASN A 84 -6.68 -3.24 -3.47
CA ASN A 84 -7.91 -2.57 -3.09
C ASN A 84 -7.58 -1.37 -2.18
N THR A 85 -7.04 -0.29 -2.74
CA THR A 85 -6.65 0.89 -1.98
C THR A 85 -7.89 1.66 -1.55
N GLY A 86 -8.28 1.55 -0.27
CA GLY A 86 -9.48 2.21 0.26
C GLY A 86 -9.42 3.74 0.20
N SER A 87 -8.22 4.33 0.19
CA SER A 87 -8.05 5.79 0.36
C SER A 87 -6.93 6.44 -0.47
N GLY A 88 -6.10 5.67 -1.18
CA GLY A 88 -5.12 6.22 -2.12
C GLY A 88 -5.78 6.51 -3.47
N SER A 89 -6.05 7.77 -3.79
CA SER A 89 -6.63 8.18 -5.09
C SER A 89 -5.85 7.63 -6.30
N VAL A 90 -4.54 7.42 -6.16
CA VAL A 90 -3.68 6.81 -7.20
C VAL A 90 -4.19 5.42 -7.64
N GLY A 91 -4.69 4.60 -6.70
CA GLY A 91 -5.25 3.29 -7.02
C GLY A 91 -6.71 3.32 -7.49
N LYS A 92 -7.38 4.48 -7.45
CA LYS A 92 -8.72 4.67 -8.03
C LYS A 92 -8.68 5.19 -9.46
N GLU A 93 -7.66 6.00 -9.80
CA GLU A 93 -7.44 6.50 -11.17
C GLU A 93 -7.06 5.36 -12.15
N ILE A 94 -6.28 4.38 -11.67
CA ILE A 94 -5.71 3.32 -12.52
C ILE A 94 -6.77 2.31 -13.02
N PRO A 95 -7.66 1.75 -12.17
CA PRO A 95 -8.73 0.86 -12.65
C PRO A 95 -9.70 1.54 -13.62
N GLU A 96 -9.90 2.86 -13.49
CA GLU A 96 -10.84 3.61 -14.32
C GLU A 96 -10.25 3.98 -15.70
N LEU A 97 -8.93 4.17 -15.80
CA LEU A 97 -8.21 4.35 -17.05
C LEU A 97 -7.96 3.01 -17.78
N LEU A 98 -7.57 1.94 -17.06
CA LEU A 98 -7.45 0.60 -17.65
C LEU A 98 -8.78 0.08 -18.21
N ARG A 99 -9.91 0.39 -17.58
CA ARG A 99 -11.24 0.07 -18.13
C ARG A 99 -11.59 0.84 -19.40
N LYS A 100 -11.02 2.04 -19.59
CA LYS A 100 -11.24 2.84 -20.80
C LYS A 100 -10.34 2.36 -21.93
N ASP A 101 -9.08 2.04 -21.66
CA ASP A 101 -8.13 1.58 -22.68
C ASP A 101 -8.40 0.14 -23.14
N LEU A 102 -8.89 -0.76 -22.28
CA LEU A 102 -9.32 -2.10 -22.72
C LEU A 102 -10.51 -2.07 -23.69
N ARG A 103 -11.38 -1.04 -23.64
CA ARG A 103 -12.48 -0.88 -24.60
C ARG A 103 -12.03 -0.42 -25.99
N ILE A 104 -10.79 0.06 -26.12
CA ILE A 104 -10.21 0.47 -27.41
C ILE A 104 -9.59 -0.75 -28.13
N LEU A 105 -9.41 -1.88 -27.43
CA LEU A 105 -8.88 -3.14 -27.97
C LEU A 105 -9.96 -4.18 -28.27
N GLU A 106 -11.23 -3.91 -27.95
CA GLU A 106 -12.39 -4.68 -28.39
C GLU A 106 -13.10 -3.95 -29.55
N VAL A 107 -12.45 -3.91 -30.72
CA VAL A 107 -13.10 -3.62 -32.02
C VAL A 107 -12.65 -4.67 -33.03
#